data_AF-A0A402DQ99-F1
#
_entry.id   AF-A0A402DQ99-F1
#
_cell.length_a   1.000
_cell.length_b   1.000
_cell.length_c   1.000
_cell.angle_alpha   90.00
_cell.angle_beta   90.00
_cell.angle_gamma   90.00
#
_symmetry.space_group_name_H-M   'P 1'
#
loop_
_entity.id
_entity.type
_entity.pdbx_description
1 polymer ?
#
loop_
_entity_poly.entity_id
_entity_poly.type
_entity_poly.pdbx_seq_one_letter_code
_entity_poly.pdbx_strand_id
1 'polypeptide(L)'
;MSDETPATRTDLALGSEGDTDQLPEEDTLVERGVSDLLDEGYSPPERERPRSSHYGETPWEEQHRETIDQRIAQEEPEVWEARPRVSGHREELRAGRLVADGDAVEAGATDTFAVDAGVSGGAASAEEAAVHLVEEEFVDDRRYHDDDEDTY
;
A
#
# COMPACT_ATOMS: atom_id res chain seq x y z
N MET A 1 -24.63 -35.57 -33.31
CA MET A 1 -23.43 -35.12 -32.58
C MET A 1 -23.96 -34.69 -31.24
N SER A 2 -23.65 -35.46 -30.19
CA SER A 2 -24.02 -35.10 -28.82
C SER A 2 -22.82 -34.40 -28.24
N ASP A 3 -22.88 -33.07 -28.19
CA ASP A 3 -21.98 -32.26 -27.38
C ASP A 3 -22.44 -32.38 -25.93
N GLU A 4 -21.95 -33.40 -25.23
CA GLU A 4 -22.02 -33.50 -23.78
C GLU A 4 -20.60 -33.36 -23.25
N THR A 5 -20.17 -32.12 -22.98
CA THR A 5 -18.91 -31.84 -22.29
C THR A 5 -19.07 -32.30 -20.84
N PRO A 6 -18.40 -33.39 -20.40
CA PRO A 6 -18.64 -34.00 -19.08
C PRO A 6 -18.09 -33.18 -17.90
N ALA A 7 -17.24 -32.20 -18.18
CA ALA A 7 -16.33 -31.58 -17.20
C ALA A 7 -16.97 -30.69 -16.12
N THR A 8 -18.30 -30.50 -16.08
CA THR A 8 -18.91 -29.52 -15.12
C THR A 8 -20.14 -30.05 -14.37
N ARG A 9 -20.53 -31.31 -14.55
CA ARG A 9 -21.68 -31.86 -13.80
C ARG A 9 -21.18 -32.38 -12.45
N THR A 10 -21.59 -31.76 -11.36
CA THR A 10 -21.31 -32.24 -9.99
C THR A 10 -21.87 -33.65 -9.82
N ASP A 11 -21.02 -34.60 -9.46
CA ASP A 11 -21.46 -35.94 -9.08
C ASP A 11 -21.97 -35.90 -7.63
N LEU A 12 -23.28 -36.08 -7.46
CA LEU A 12 -23.95 -36.07 -6.16
C LEU A 12 -23.47 -37.18 -5.21
N ALA A 13 -22.85 -38.25 -5.72
CA ALA A 13 -22.32 -39.33 -4.90
C ALA A 13 -20.93 -39.03 -4.32
N LEU A 14 -20.11 -38.24 -5.04
CA LEU A 14 -18.73 -37.93 -4.65
C LEU A 14 -18.58 -36.52 -4.06
N GLY A 15 -19.57 -35.63 -4.26
CA GLY A 15 -19.52 -34.26 -3.75
C GLY A 15 -18.47 -33.38 -4.42
N SER A 16 -17.82 -33.89 -5.48
CA SER A 16 -16.86 -33.18 -6.31
C SER A 16 -17.48 -32.81 -7.65
N GLU A 17 -17.02 -31.71 -8.22
CA GLU A 17 -17.25 -31.37 -9.62
C GLU A 17 -16.62 -32.49 -10.47
N GLY A 18 -17.29 -32.90 -11.56
CA GLY A 18 -16.96 -34.10 -12.35
C GLY A 18 -15.62 -34.12 -13.08
N ASP A 19 -14.70 -33.24 -12.69
CA ASP A 19 -13.33 -33.13 -13.18
C ASP A 19 -12.42 -33.35 -11.96
N THR A 20 -12.23 -34.63 -11.62
CA THR A 20 -11.40 -35.06 -10.48
C THR A 20 -10.05 -35.61 -10.93
N ASP A 21 -9.91 -35.86 -12.23
CA ASP A 21 -8.67 -36.21 -12.89
C ASP A 21 -7.86 -34.95 -13.23
N GLN A 22 -6.53 -35.09 -13.19
CA GLN A 22 -5.66 -34.06 -13.74
C GLN A 22 -5.68 -34.16 -15.26
N LEU A 23 -5.59 -33.02 -15.95
CA LEU A 23 -5.48 -32.99 -17.41
C LEU A 23 -4.22 -33.76 -17.86
N PRO A 24 -4.32 -34.62 -18.90
CA PRO A 24 -3.16 -35.29 -19.48
C PRO A 24 -2.22 -34.28 -20.13
N GLU A 25 -0.96 -34.66 -20.34
CA GLU A 25 0.08 -33.77 -20.92
C GLU A 25 -0.39 -33.13 -22.23
N GLU A 26 -1.05 -33.91 -23.10
CA GLU A 26 -1.59 -33.46 -24.40
C GLU A 26 -2.65 -32.35 -24.32
N ASP A 27 -3.29 -32.20 -23.16
CA ASP A 27 -4.29 -31.16 -22.88
C ASP A 27 -3.71 -30.00 -22.04
N THR A 28 -2.41 -30.05 -21.71
CA THR A 28 -1.70 -28.97 -21.01
C THR A 28 -0.60 -28.36 -21.88
N LEU A 29 -0.25 -27.09 -21.65
CA LEU A 29 0.90 -26.43 -22.31
C LEU A 29 2.18 -26.56 -21.47
N VAL A 30 2.29 -27.59 -20.63
CA VAL A 30 3.34 -27.72 -19.61
C VAL A 30 4.25 -28.89 -19.94
N GLU A 31 5.44 -28.59 -20.47
CA GLU A 31 6.44 -29.59 -20.84
C GLU A 31 7.46 -29.81 -19.70
N ARG A 32 7.08 -30.59 -18.68
CA ARG A 32 7.96 -30.94 -17.54
C ARG A 32 8.77 -32.23 -17.73
N GLY A 33 8.62 -32.91 -18.87
CA GLY A 33 9.46 -34.05 -19.27
C GLY A 33 9.06 -35.42 -18.71
N VAL A 34 7.85 -35.55 -18.17
CA VAL A 34 7.23 -36.81 -17.75
C VAL A 34 5.90 -37.00 -18.47
N SER A 35 5.62 -38.21 -18.95
CA SER A 35 4.39 -38.52 -19.70
C SER A 35 3.12 -38.49 -18.85
N ASP A 36 3.25 -38.76 -17.55
CA ASP A 36 2.18 -38.59 -16.57
C ASP A 36 2.64 -37.56 -15.52
N LEU A 37 1.83 -36.52 -15.29
CA LEU A 37 2.12 -35.49 -14.30
C LEU A 37 2.19 -36.05 -12.88
N LEU A 38 1.56 -37.19 -12.60
CA LEU A 38 1.63 -37.89 -11.31
C LEU A 38 2.96 -38.61 -11.06
N ASP A 39 3.76 -38.84 -12.11
CA ASP A 39 5.08 -39.47 -11.98
C ASP A 39 6.18 -38.47 -11.61
N GLU A 40 5.90 -37.17 -11.56
CA GLU A 40 6.91 -36.17 -11.21
C GLU A 40 7.25 -36.22 -9.70
N GLY A 41 8.51 -36.51 -9.39
CA GLY A 41 9.05 -36.41 -8.05
C GLY A 41 9.66 -35.03 -7.79
N TYR A 42 9.21 -34.34 -6.74
CA TYR A 42 9.93 -33.18 -6.21
C TYR A 42 11.05 -33.65 -5.28
N SER A 43 12.30 -33.28 -5.59
CA SER A 43 13.44 -33.46 -4.69
C SER A 43 13.74 -32.14 -3.99
N PRO A 44 13.39 -31.98 -2.70
CA PRO A 44 13.78 -30.80 -1.93
C PRO A 44 15.31 -30.69 -1.88
N PRO A 45 15.86 -29.50 -1.65
CA PRO A 45 17.30 -29.34 -1.46
C PRO A 45 17.84 -30.32 -0.40
N GLU A 46 18.88 -31.08 -0.72
CA GLU A 46 19.54 -32.06 0.20
C GLU A 46 20.28 -31.39 1.38
N ARG A 47 20.31 -30.07 1.39
CA ARG A 47 20.87 -29.27 2.48
C ARG A 47 19.75 -28.73 3.34
N GLU A 48 20.02 -28.65 4.63
CA GLU A 48 19.20 -27.83 5.52
C GLU A 48 19.02 -26.44 4.88
N ARG A 49 17.79 -25.90 4.97
CA ARG A 49 17.55 -24.52 4.55
C ARG A 49 18.61 -23.63 5.21
N PRO A 50 19.13 -22.61 4.50
CA PRO A 50 20.22 -21.82 5.03
C PRO A 50 19.81 -21.29 6.41
N ARG A 51 20.75 -21.30 7.38
CA ARG A 51 20.54 -20.86 8.77
C ARG A 51 19.99 -19.42 8.90
N SER A 52 19.97 -18.67 7.81
CA SER A 52 19.16 -17.46 7.63
C SER A 52 17.66 -17.80 7.48
N SER A 53 17.12 -18.65 8.36
CA SER A 53 15.66 -18.73 8.49
C SER A 53 15.16 -17.34 8.89
N HIS A 54 14.07 -16.90 8.29
CA HIS A 54 13.44 -15.64 8.65
C HIS A 54 13.06 -15.68 10.14
N TYR A 55 13.10 -14.52 10.79
CA TYR A 55 12.65 -14.40 12.18
C TYR A 55 11.17 -14.79 12.27
N GLY A 56 10.81 -15.65 13.22
CA GLY A 56 9.41 -16.09 13.45
C GLY A 56 9.14 -17.57 13.21
N GLU A 57 10.18 -18.36 12.92
CA GLU A 57 10.04 -19.81 12.68
C GLU A 57 10.09 -20.63 13.98
N THR A 58 10.62 -20.05 15.07
CA THR A 58 10.64 -20.70 16.39
C THR A 58 9.49 -20.21 17.28
N PRO A 59 8.97 -21.05 18.21
CA PRO A 59 7.91 -20.64 19.14
C PRO A 59 8.30 -19.42 20.01
N TRP A 60 9.59 -19.25 20.28
CA TRP A 60 10.09 -18.10 21.04
C TRP A 60 10.01 -16.81 20.22
N GLU A 61 10.41 -16.85 18.95
CA GLU A 61 10.36 -15.68 18.05
C GLU A 61 8.91 -15.26 17.77
N GLU A 62 7.98 -16.19 17.57
CA GLU A 62 6.56 -15.86 17.41
C GLU A 62 6.00 -15.14 18.64
N GLN A 63 6.41 -15.54 19.84
CA GLN A 63 5.99 -14.88 21.08
C GLN A 63 6.59 -13.48 21.23
N HIS A 64 7.85 -13.30 20.84
CA HIS A 64 8.57 -12.03 21.02
C HIS A 64 8.34 -11.04 19.88
N ARG A 65 7.84 -11.53 18.73
CA ARG A 65 7.66 -10.80 17.47
C ARG A 65 8.94 -10.12 17.00
N GLU A 66 8.89 -9.66 15.76
CA GLU A 66 10.01 -8.98 15.12
C GLU A 66 10.03 -7.49 15.48
N THR A 67 11.23 -6.92 15.65
CA THR A 67 11.40 -5.48 15.82
C THR A 67 11.34 -4.75 14.47
N ILE A 68 11.09 -3.44 14.51
CA ILE A 68 11.13 -2.61 13.29
C ILE A 68 12.53 -2.61 12.65
N ASP A 69 13.58 -2.59 13.46
CA ASP A 69 14.96 -2.64 12.95
C ASP A 69 15.26 -3.97 12.23
N GLN A 70 14.75 -5.08 12.75
CA GLN A 70 14.87 -6.39 12.10
C GLN A 70 14.15 -6.41 10.74
N ARG A 71 12.94 -5.81 10.67
CA ARG A 71 12.19 -5.71 9.40
C ARG A 71 12.94 -4.88 8.36
N ILE A 72 13.44 -3.73 8.76
CA ILE A 72 14.23 -2.85 7.89
C ILE A 72 15.48 -3.56 7.37
N ALA A 73 16.11 -4.41 8.17
CA ALA A 73 17.27 -5.18 7.73
C ALA A 73 16.94 -6.29 6.72
N GLN A 74 15.69 -6.75 6.67
CA GLN A 74 15.20 -7.73 5.70
C GLN A 74 14.69 -7.08 4.40
N GLU A 75 14.32 -5.79 4.44
CA GLU A 75 13.85 -5.05 3.27
C GLU A 75 14.98 -4.83 2.25
N GLU A 76 14.71 -5.14 0.98
CA GLU A 76 15.56 -4.74 -0.14
C GLU A 76 15.09 -3.37 -0.64
N PRO A 77 15.95 -2.32 -0.64
CA PRO A 77 15.57 -1.02 -1.16
C PRO A 77 15.21 -1.11 -2.65
N GLU A 78 14.05 -0.60 -3.00
CA GLU A 78 13.64 -0.51 -4.40
C GLU A 78 14.59 0.40 -5.19
N VAL A 79 15.13 -0.11 -6.29
CA VAL A 79 16.02 0.66 -7.18
C VAL A 79 15.19 1.31 -8.28
N TRP A 80 15.12 2.64 -8.25
CA TRP A 80 14.41 3.44 -9.25
C TRP A 80 15.40 4.28 -10.08
N GLU A 81 15.30 4.25 -11.41
CA GLU A 81 16.12 5.11 -12.32
C GLU A 81 15.80 6.60 -12.13
N ALA A 82 14.54 6.91 -11.84
CA ALA A 82 14.05 8.21 -11.41
C ALA A 82 12.91 8.01 -10.42
N ARG A 83 12.81 8.89 -9.41
CA ARG A 83 11.69 8.84 -8.46
C ARG A 83 10.37 8.94 -9.23
N PRO A 84 9.40 8.02 -9.03
CA PRO A 84 8.12 8.11 -9.70
C PRO A 84 7.47 9.45 -9.33
N ARG A 85 7.12 10.24 -10.35
CA ARG A 85 6.25 11.39 -10.13
C ARG A 85 4.90 10.81 -9.73
N VAL A 86 4.40 11.20 -8.56
CA VAL A 86 3.03 10.83 -8.17
C VAL A 86 2.10 11.35 -9.25
N SER A 87 1.53 10.45 -10.06
CA SER A 87 0.63 10.82 -11.14
C SER A 87 -0.65 11.38 -10.52
N GLY A 88 -0.82 12.68 -10.67
CA GLY A 88 -1.93 13.40 -10.10
C GLY A 88 -3.25 13.01 -10.77
N HIS A 89 -3.98 12.09 -10.16
CA HIS A 89 -5.41 12.34 -9.93
C HIS A 89 -5.54 13.16 -8.62
N ARG A 90 -4.66 14.15 -8.49
CA ARG A 90 -4.42 14.97 -7.32
C ARG A 90 -4.95 16.34 -7.68
N GLU A 91 -5.88 16.86 -6.90
CA GLU A 91 -6.22 18.27 -6.95
C GLU A 91 -4.95 19.04 -6.55
N GLU A 92 -4.33 19.77 -7.49
CA GLU A 92 -3.03 20.44 -7.29
C GLU A 92 -3.03 21.40 -6.11
N LEU A 93 -4.20 21.96 -5.79
CA LEU A 93 -4.40 22.91 -4.72
C LEU A 93 -4.90 22.29 -3.44
N ARG A 94 -4.87 20.97 -3.24
CA ARG A 94 -5.33 20.36 -1.98
C ARG A 94 -4.26 20.45 -0.90
N ALA A 95 -4.64 20.78 0.33
CA ALA A 95 -3.74 20.75 1.49
C ALA A 95 -3.28 19.32 1.86
N GLY A 96 -2.09 19.21 2.45
CA GLY A 96 -1.57 17.95 2.98
C GLY A 96 -2.18 17.55 4.34
N ARG A 97 -1.46 16.73 5.11
CA ARG A 97 -1.88 16.32 6.46
C ARG A 97 -1.75 17.51 7.41
N LEU A 98 -2.81 17.85 8.14
CA LEU A 98 -2.79 18.95 9.10
C LEU A 98 -2.50 18.41 10.51
N VAL A 99 -1.50 19.01 11.16
CA VAL A 99 -1.15 18.70 12.56
C VAL A 99 -1.43 19.94 13.40
N ALA A 100 -1.96 19.74 14.61
CA ALA A 100 -2.22 20.85 15.52
C ALA A 100 -0.95 21.66 15.76
N ASP A 101 -1.06 22.98 15.66
CA ASP A 101 0.00 23.89 16.06
C ASP A 101 0.07 23.91 17.60
N GLY A 102 1.23 23.53 18.14
CA GLY A 102 1.47 23.44 19.57
C GLY A 102 1.42 24.80 20.27
N ASP A 103 1.68 25.87 19.53
CA ASP A 103 1.74 27.24 20.06
C ASP A 103 0.38 27.95 19.97
N ALA A 104 -0.61 27.35 19.30
CA ALA A 104 -1.92 27.96 19.04
C ALA A 104 -2.69 28.36 20.30
N VAL A 105 -2.54 27.58 21.37
CA VAL A 105 -3.26 27.80 22.65
C VAL A 105 -2.48 28.74 23.58
N GLU A 106 -1.15 28.74 23.51
CA GLU A 106 -0.28 29.56 24.37
C GLU A 106 -0.17 31.00 23.86
N ALA A 107 -0.24 31.20 22.54
CA ALA A 107 -0.06 32.51 21.91
C ALA A 107 -1.23 33.50 22.08
N GLY A 108 -2.36 33.07 22.67
CA GLY A 108 -3.46 33.95 23.11
C GLY A 108 -4.21 34.76 22.05
N ALA A 109 -3.75 34.79 20.80
CA ALA A 109 -4.33 35.57 19.71
C ALA A 109 -3.79 35.17 18.31
N THR A 110 -3.45 33.90 18.07
CA THR A 110 -3.08 33.47 16.71
C THR A 110 -4.30 32.90 15.98
N ASP A 111 -4.45 33.27 14.72
CA ASP A 111 -5.48 32.71 13.83
C ASP A 111 -5.04 31.34 13.24
N THR A 112 -3.81 30.88 13.54
CA THR A 112 -3.27 29.60 13.06
C THR A 112 -3.44 28.51 14.10
N PHE A 113 -4.18 27.46 13.76
CA PHE A 113 -4.46 26.32 14.66
C PHE A 113 -3.84 24.99 14.19
N ALA A 114 -3.37 24.93 12.94
CA ALA A 114 -2.79 23.74 12.36
C ALA A 114 -1.76 24.08 11.28
N VAL A 115 -0.79 23.19 11.09
CA VAL A 115 0.28 23.28 10.09
C VAL A 115 0.26 22.10 9.14
N ASP A 116 0.53 22.35 7.85
CA ASP A 116 0.66 21.30 6.84
C ASP A 116 1.98 20.53 7.04
N ALA A 117 1.88 19.25 7.36
CA ALA A 117 3.00 18.33 7.53
C ALA A 117 3.29 17.48 6.28
N GLY A 118 2.68 17.84 5.15
CA GLY A 118 2.88 17.20 3.85
C GLY A 118 1.96 16.00 3.60
N VAL A 119 2.14 15.40 2.42
CA VAL A 119 1.25 14.34 1.92
C VAL A 119 1.53 13.00 2.61
N SER A 120 0.52 12.45 3.30
CA SER A 120 0.58 11.15 3.96
C SER A 120 -0.03 10.03 3.09
N GLY A 121 0.56 9.76 1.92
CA GLY A 121 0.30 8.54 1.15
C GLY A 121 -1.14 8.26 0.69
N GLY A 122 -2.04 9.27 0.71
CA GLY A 122 -3.44 9.12 0.31
C GLY A 122 -4.43 8.85 1.46
N ALA A 123 -3.95 8.69 2.70
CA ALA A 123 -4.80 8.48 3.89
C ALA A 123 -5.23 9.81 4.54
N ALA A 124 -5.63 10.79 3.73
CA ALA A 124 -6.11 12.07 4.23
C ALA A 124 -7.49 11.94 4.86
N SER A 125 -7.74 12.65 5.96
CA SER A 125 -9.07 12.74 6.55
C SER A 125 -10.06 13.46 5.61
N ALA A 126 -11.36 13.35 5.87
CA ALA A 126 -12.37 14.08 5.09
C ALA A 126 -12.22 15.61 5.25
N GLU A 127 -11.71 16.08 6.38
CA GLU A 127 -11.50 17.51 6.66
C GLU A 127 -10.29 18.03 5.88
N GLU A 128 -9.18 17.29 5.91
CA GLU A 128 -8.00 17.55 5.07
C GLU A 128 -8.35 17.50 3.58
N ALA A 129 -9.37 16.70 3.21
CA ALA A 129 -9.86 16.61 1.86
C ALA A 129 -10.63 17.82 1.35
N ALA A 130 -11.22 18.56 2.26
CA ALA A 130 -12.05 19.71 1.94
C ALA A 130 -11.27 21.03 1.91
N VAL A 131 -9.99 21.02 2.32
CA VAL A 131 -9.15 22.23 2.39
C VAL A 131 -8.27 22.36 1.14
N HIS A 132 -8.28 23.57 0.57
CA HIS A 132 -7.47 23.93 -0.59
C HIS A 132 -6.54 25.11 -0.28
N LEU A 133 -5.34 25.07 -0.87
CA LEU A 133 -4.38 26.15 -0.92
C LEU A 133 -4.91 27.24 -1.85
N VAL A 134 -4.96 28.47 -1.34
CA VAL A 134 -5.21 29.67 -2.13
C VAL A 134 -3.85 30.33 -2.35
N GLU A 135 -3.57 30.74 -3.59
CA GLU A 135 -2.37 31.53 -3.86
C GLU A 135 -2.47 32.86 -3.10
N GLU A 136 -1.44 33.17 -2.31
CA GLU A 136 -1.39 34.45 -1.60
C GLU A 136 -1.21 35.57 -2.63
N GLU A 137 -2.28 36.34 -2.88
CA GLU A 137 -2.14 37.66 -3.47
C GLU A 137 -1.47 38.54 -2.43
N PHE A 138 -0.30 39.11 -2.74
CA PHE A 138 0.33 40.11 -1.88
C PHE A 138 -0.58 41.33 -1.77
N VAL A 139 -1.36 41.39 -0.69
CA VAL A 139 -2.13 42.58 -0.31
C VAL A 139 -1.19 43.47 0.50
N ASP A 140 -0.88 44.67 -0.02
CA ASP A 140 -0.11 45.65 0.75
C ASP A 140 -1.01 46.21 1.86
N ASP A 141 -0.89 45.67 3.08
CA ASP A 141 -1.67 46.08 4.25
C ASP A 141 -1.57 47.60 4.55
N ARG A 142 -0.50 48.25 4.09
CA ARG A 142 -0.34 49.72 4.21
C ARG A 142 -1.34 50.51 3.38
N ARG A 143 -2.08 49.86 2.47
CA ARG A 143 -3.12 50.48 1.64
C ARG A 143 -4.49 50.51 2.32
N TYR A 144 -4.68 49.72 3.38
CA TYR A 144 -5.93 49.65 4.14
C TYR A 144 -5.85 50.36 5.49
N HIS A 145 -4.69 50.89 5.86
CA HIS A 145 -4.57 51.85 6.95
C HIS A 145 -4.93 53.25 6.41
N ASP A 146 -6.22 53.45 6.09
CA ASP A 146 -6.74 54.78 5.83
C ASP A 146 -6.59 55.64 7.10
N ASP A 147 -6.35 56.93 6.86
CA ASP A 147 -5.98 57.99 7.79
C ASP A 147 -7.02 58.25 8.91
N ASP A 148 -6.93 57.54 10.04
CA ASP A 148 -7.66 57.89 11.28
C ASP A 148 -6.74 58.61 12.32
N GLU A 149 -5.68 59.29 11.87
CA GLU A 149 -4.87 60.14 12.72
C GLU A 149 -4.67 61.52 12.09
N ASP A 150 -5.75 62.30 11.98
CA ASP A 150 -5.68 63.77 12.01
C ASP A 150 -7.10 64.36 12.05
N THR A 151 -7.53 64.89 13.20
CA THR A 151 -8.09 66.26 13.35
C THR A 151 -8.42 66.52 14.83
N TYR A 152 -7.61 67.42 15.41
CA TYR A 152 -7.72 68.28 16.61
C TYR A 152 -8.97 68.23 17.51
#